data_AF-A0A7F8R176-F1
#
_entry.id   AF-A0A7F8R176-F1
#
_cell.length_a   1.000
_cell.length_b   1.000
_cell.length_c   1.000
_cell.angle_alpha   90.00
_cell.angle_beta   90.00
_cell.angle_gamma   90.00
#
_symmetry.space_group_name_H-M   'P 1'
#
loop_
_entity.id
_entity.type
_entity.pdbx_description
1 polymer ?
#
loop_
_entity_poly.entity_id
_entity_poly.type
_entity_poly.pdbx_seq_one_letter_code
_entity_poly.pdbx_strand_id
1 'polypeptide(L)'
;MARCGAPAYRSILSIRDETARVQALNEHLSTRSYVRGYSLSQADVDVFRQLSAPPADTRLFHVARWFRHIEAILGGPCGRGEPCGRQASKGRRGQPQWSPPAGSPPCKLRLYNSLTRSKDVFIPQHGKRVTWYSCGPTVYDASHMGHARSYISFDILRRVLRDYFGYDVFYCMNITDVDDKIITRARQNYLFEQYRGKRPRAAQLLEDVHAALKLFSVKLCAATDPDKRQMLDRIQRTVKLAAEPLEKAVQSDLPEEVADRRVEVLLEEAKDLLSDWLDSTLGSEVTDNSIFSQLPKFWEEEFHRDMEALNVLPPDVLTRVSEYVPEIVNFVQKIVDNGYGYASNGSVYFDTVKFASSDRHSYGKLVPEAVGDQKALQEGEGKLSLVMGWGASSPSLAPAILPWAPGSLALFPRDFRSFPREAKKRVYPRAS
;
A
#
# COMPACT_ATOMS: atom_id res chain seq x y z
N MET A 1 -33.98 -32.02 -39.05
CA MET A 1 -32.72 -31.64 -39.72
C MET A 1 -31.59 -32.45 -39.09
N ALA A 2 -30.77 -33.09 -39.93
CA ALA A 2 -29.92 -34.23 -39.60
C ALA A 2 -28.77 -33.91 -38.61
N ARG A 3 -28.53 -34.82 -37.65
CA ARG A 3 -27.26 -34.86 -36.89
C ARG A 3 -26.16 -35.31 -37.86
N CYS A 4 -25.36 -34.36 -38.32
CA CYS A 4 -24.16 -34.65 -39.12
C CYS A 4 -23.16 -35.40 -38.22
N GLY A 5 -22.91 -36.68 -38.50
CA GLY A 5 -21.91 -37.46 -37.77
C GLY A 5 -20.52 -36.88 -38.01
N ALA A 6 -19.73 -36.72 -36.94
CA ALA A 6 -18.37 -36.23 -37.04
C ALA A 6 -17.58 -37.07 -38.06
N PRO A 7 -16.85 -36.43 -38.99
CA PRO A 7 -16.13 -37.15 -40.04
C PRO A 7 -15.08 -38.09 -39.43
N ALA A 8 -14.98 -39.32 -39.93
CA ALA A 8 -13.86 -40.20 -39.60
C ALA A 8 -12.56 -39.57 -40.11
N TYR A 9 -11.42 -39.86 -39.48
CA TYR A 9 -10.11 -39.34 -39.89
C TYR A 9 -9.85 -39.45 -41.40
N ARG A 10 -10.32 -40.53 -42.04
CA ARG A 10 -10.22 -40.75 -43.50
C ARG A 10 -10.89 -39.64 -44.33
N SER A 11 -12.03 -39.13 -43.89
CA SER A 11 -12.72 -38.00 -44.57
C SER A 11 -12.01 -36.67 -44.32
N ILE A 12 -11.43 -36.46 -43.13
CA ILE A 12 -10.66 -35.24 -42.82
C ILE A 12 -9.38 -35.19 -43.68
N LEU A 13 -8.69 -36.32 -43.79
CA LEU A 13 -7.48 -36.47 -44.60
C LEU A 13 -7.72 -36.33 -46.11
N SER A 14 -8.95 -36.51 -46.59
CA SER A 14 -9.31 -36.32 -48.00
C SER A 14 -9.57 -34.85 -48.39
N ILE A 15 -9.63 -33.93 -47.42
CA ILE A 15 -9.84 -32.50 -47.68
C ILE A 15 -8.54 -31.89 -48.21
N ARG A 16 -8.57 -31.39 -49.46
CA ARG A 16 -7.41 -30.79 -50.13
C ARG A 16 -7.05 -29.41 -49.56
N ASP A 17 -8.07 -28.61 -49.24
CA ASP A 17 -7.88 -27.28 -48.65
C ASP A 17 -7.40 -27.40 -47.20
N GLU A 18 -6.28 -26.77 -46.89
CA GLU A 18 -5.64 -26.87 -45.57
C GLU A 18 -6.47 -26.21 -44.48
N THR A 19 -7.07 -25.05 -44.76
CA THR A 19 -7.89 -24.31 -43.80
C THR A 19 -9.14 -25.11 -43.41
N ALA A 20 -9.87 -25.62 -44.39
CA ALA A 20 -11.04 -26.47 -44.17
C ALA A 20 -10.67 -27.79 -43.48
N ARG A 21 -9.50 -28.37 -43.80
CA ARG A 21 -9.00 -29.59 -43.16
C ARG A 21 -8.70 -29.37 -41.68
N VAL A 22 -8.01 -28.28 -41.33
CA VAL A 22 -7.70 -27.92 -39.94
C VAL A 22 -8.98 -27.62 -39.16
N GLN A 23 -9.96 -26.94 -39.77
CA GLN A 23 -11.24 -26.64 -39.13
C GLN A 23 -12.05 -27.92 -38.86
N ALA A 24 -12.16 -28.81 -39.85
CA ALA A 24 -12.82 -30.11 -39.69
C ALA A 24 -12.12 -30.99 -38.64
N LEU A 25 -10.79 -30.92 -38.56
CA LEU A 25 -10.03 -31.58 -37.51
C LEU A 25 -10.34 -30.98 -36.13
N ASN A 26 -10.42 -29.65 -36.00
CA ASN A 26 -10.75 -29.00 -34.72
C ASN A 26 -12.14 -29.40 -34.21
N GLU A 27 -13.13 -29.49 -35.10
CA GLU A 27 -14.46 -29.99 -34.76
C GLU A 27 -14.41 -31.47 -34.37
N HIS A 28 -13.69 -32.32 -35.09
CA HIS A 28 -13.52 -33.73 -34.75
C HIS A 28 -12.89 -33.92 -33.36
N LEU A 29 -11.83 -33.15 -33.06
CA LEU A 29 -11.10 -33.23 -31.80
C LEU A 29 -11.87 -32.59 -30.62
N SER A 30 -12.90 -31.77 -30.87
CA SER A 30 -13.70 -31.12 -29.82
C SER A 30 -14.46 -32.10 -28.92
N THR A 31 -14.81 -33.27 -29.45
CA THR A 31 -15.59 -34.30 -28.75
C THR A 31 -14.74 -35.41 -28.14
N ARG A 32 -13.40 -35.26 -28.15
CA ARG A 32 -12.46 -36.30 -27.71
C ARG A 32 -11.48 -35.75 -26.67
N SER A 33 -11.27 -36.51 -25.59
CA SER A 33 -10.31 -36.17 -24.55
C SER A 33 -8.96 -36.81 -24.84
N TYR A 34 -7.90 -36.00 -24.93
CA TYR A 34 -6.52 -36.41 -25.22
C TYR A 34 -5.64 -36.54 -23.97
N VAL A 35 -6.22 -36.41 -22.77
CA VAL A 35 -5.45 -36.29 -21.52
C VAL A 35 -5.52 -37.56 -20.64
N ARG A 36 -6.55 -38.40 -20.81
CA ARG A 36 -6.73 -39.60 -19.96
C ARG A 36 -7.11 -40.83 -20.79
N GLY A 37 -6.22 -41.83 -20.83
CA GLY A 37 -6.47 -43.13 -21.49
C GLY A 37 -6.39 -43.12 -23.03
N TYR A 38 -5.91 -42.03 -23.62
CA TYR A 38 -5.77 -41.90 -25.07
C TYR A 38 -4.53 -42.66 -25.57
N SER A 39 -4.72 -43.53 -26.56
CA SER A 39 -3.65 -44.23 -27.27
C SER A 39 -3.51 -43.68 -28.69
N LEU A 40 -2.29 -43.29 -29.06
CA LEU A 40 -1.96 -42.77 -30.39
C LEU A 40 -2.33 -43.80 -31.47
N SER A 41 -3.16 -43.41 -32.44
CA SER A 41 -3.48 -44.24 -33.61
C SER A 41 -2.61 -43.88 -34.82
N GLN A 42 -2.51 -44.78 -35.80
CA GLN A 42 -1.80 -44.49 -37.05
C GLN A 42 -2.43 -43.31 -37.81
N ALA A 43 -3.74 -43.12 -37.70
CA ALA A 43 -4.43 -41.99 -38.32
C ALA A 43 -4.00 -40.66 -37.71
N ASP A 44 -3.74 -40.61 -36.39
CA ASP A 44 -3.23 -39.40 -35.72
C ASP A 44 -1.84 -39.04 -36.22
N VAL A 45 -0.97 -40.04 -36.43
CA VAL A 45 0.38 -39.85 -36.99
C VAL A 45 0.30 -39.29 -38.41
N ASP A 46 -0.58 -39.85 -39.23
CA ASP A 46 -0.70 -39.44 -40.64
C ASP A 46 -1.24 -38.01 -40.76
N VAL A 47 -2.19 -37.62 -39.91
CA VAL A 47 -2.72 -36.24 -39.85
C VAL A 47 -1.68 -35.27 -39.30
N PHE A 48 -0.95 -35.68 -38.25
CA PHE A 48 0.09 -34.86 -37.64
C PHE A 48 1.19 -34.51 -38.64
N ARG A 49 1.62 -35.47 -39.46
CA ARG A 49 2.64 -35.26 -40.51
C ARG A 49 2.18 -34.32 -41.63
N GLN A 50 0.88 -34.11 -41.80
CA GLN A 50 0.34 -33.15 -42.77
C GLN A 50 0.30 -31.72 -42.25
N LEU A 51 0.60 -31.50 -40.97
CA LEU A 51 0.67 -30.19 -40.34
C LEU A 51 2.13 -29.86 -40.02
N SER A 52 2.59 -28.72 -40.49
CA SER A 52 3.95 -28.23 -40.26
C SER A 52 4.09 -27.47 -38.94
N ALA A 53 3.00 -26.95 -38.38
CA ALA A 53 2.96 -26.20 -37.13
C ALA A 53 1.54 -26.24 -36.51
N PRO A 54 1.38 -25.94 -35.21
CA PRO A 54 0.05 -25.78 -34.63
C PRO A 54 -0.64 -24.54 -35.23
N PRO A 55 -1.98 -24.55 -35.43
CA PRO A 55 -2.70 -23.40 -35.95
C PRO A 55 -2.50 -22.15 -35.08
N ALA A 56 -2.26 -21.00 -35.72
CA ALA A 56 -2.11 -19.71 -35.03
C ALA A 56 -3.45 -19.10 -34.59
N ASP A 57 -4.57 -19.52 -35.19
CA ASP A 57 -5.90 -19.05 -34.83
C ASP A 57 -6.30 -19.58 -33.45
N THR A 58 -6.55 -18.66 -32.51
CA THR A 58 -6.91 -18.96 -31.12
C THR A 58 -8.25 -19.68 -30.98
N ARG A 59 -9.10 -19.64 -32.02
CA ARG A 59 -10.39 -20.36 -32.07
C ARG A 59 -10.24 -21.85 -32.34
N LEU A 60 -9.07 -22.29 -32.83
CA LEU A 60 -8.77 -23.67 -33.19
C LEU A 60 -7.97 -24.40 -32.09
N PHE A 61 -8.38 -24.18 -30.83
CA PHE A 61 -7.63 -24.63 -29.65
C PHE A 61 -7.60 -26.15 -29.47
N HIS A 62 -8.56 -26.91 -30.02
CA HIS A 62 -8.56 -28.38 -29.93
C HIS A 62 -7.45 -28.98 -30.80
N VAL A 63 -7.31 -28.52 -32.06
CA VAL A 63 -6.16 -28.90 -32.91
C VAL A 63 -4.86 -28.43 -32.29
N ALA A 64 -4.77 -27.18 -31.83
CA ALA A 64 -3.52 -26.67 -31.29
C ALA A 64 -3.06 -27.41 -30.02
N ARG A 65 -4.01 -27.91 -29.20
CA ARG A 65 -3.70 -28.74 -28.03
C ARG A 65 -3.30 -30.15 -28.45
N TRP A 66 -4.05 -30.78 -29.35
CA TRP A 66 -3.74 -32.10 -29.89
C TRP A 66 -2.37 -32.12 -30.57
N PHE A 67 -2.09 -31.16 -31.45
CA PHE A 67 -0.82 -31.04 -32.17
C PHE A 67 0.36 -31.00 -31.19
N ARG A 68 0.29 -30.14 -30.16
CA ARG A 68 1.33 -30.04 -29.12
C ARG A 68 1.48 -31.33 -28.32
N HIS A 69 0.39 -32.05 -28.09
CA HIS A 69 0.43 -33.34 -27.40
C HIS A 69 1.10 -34.42 -28.26
N ILE A 70 0.74 -34.52 -29.54
CA ILE A 70 1.34 -35.47 -30.48
C ILE A 70 2.82 -35.13 -30.74
N GLU A 71 3.15 -33.85 -30.88
CA GLU A 71 4.53 -33.36 -31.02
C GLU A 71 5.40 -33.70 -29.81
N ALA A 72 4.87 -33.63 -28.59
CA ALA A 72 5.59 -34.05 -27.39
C ALA A 72 5.91 -35.56 -27.38
N ILE A 73 5.11 -36.38 -28.09
CA ILE A 73 5.29 -37.84 -28.18
C ILE A 73 6.20 -38.22 -29.35
N LEU A 74 6.04 -37.57 -30.52
CA LEU A 74 6.68 -37.95 -31.78
C LEU A 74 7.90 -37.06 -32.15
N GLY A 75 8.05 -35.90 -31.53
CA GLY A 75 8.94 -34.84 -31.98
C GLY A 75 8.31 -33.95 -33.06
N GLY A 76 8.97 -32.83 -33.36
CA GLY A 76 8.48 -31.83 -34.32
C GLY A 76 8.40 -32.37 -35.77
N PRO A 77 7.47 -31.88 -36.61
CA PRO A 77 7.32 -32.34 -38.00
C PRO A 77 8.53 -32.01 -38.90
N CYS A 78 9.32 -30.99 -38.53
CA CYS A 78 10.43 -30.49 -39.31
C CYS A 78 11.77 -30.82 -38.64
N GLY A 79 12.34 -31.97 -39.01
CA GLY A 79 13.74 -32.29 -38.79
C GLY A 79 14.17 -33.33 -39.82
N ARG A 80 14.99 -32.92 -40.79
CA ARG A 80 15.79 -33.85 -41.61
C ARG A 80 16.79 -34.55 -40.67
N GLY A 81 16.34 -35.55 -39.95
CA GLY A 81 17.15 -36.67 -39.53
C GLY A 81 16.72 -37.85 -40.39
N GLU A 82 17.68 -38.55 -41.00
CA GLU A 82 17.42 -39.76 -41.78
C GLU A 82 16.42 -40.69 -41.06
N PRO A 83 15.55 -41.40 -41.81
CA PRO A 83 14.75 -42.44 -41.19
C PRO A 83 15.73 -43.39 -40.51
N CYS A 84 15.54 -43.64 -39.22
CA CYS A 84 16.34 -44.60 -38.48
C CYS A 84 16.09 -45.97 -39.12
N GLY A 85 16.90 -46.30 -40.13
CA GLY A 85 16.88 -47.58 -40.79
C GLY A 85 17.10 -48.61 -39.71
N ARG A 86 16.19 -49.57 -39.60
CA ARG A 86 16.42 -50.79 -38.82
C ARG A 86 17.55 -51.58 -39.49
N GLN A 87 18.78 -51.11 -39.36
CA GLN A 87 19.94 -51.95 -39.54
C GLN A 87 20.09 -52.74 -38.24
N ALA A 88 19.70 -54.01 -38.31
CA ALA A 88 20.03 -54.99 -37.28
C ALA A 88 21.54 -55.26 -37.31
N SER A 89 22.34 -54.32 -36.79
CA SER A 89 23.75 -54.58 -36.52
C SER A 89 23.84 -55.39 -35.23
N LYS A 90 24.38 -56.61 -35.34
CA LYS A 90 24.82 -57.41 -34.19
C LYS A 90 26.08 -56.77 -33.59
N GLY A 91 25.95 -55.57 -33.02
CA GLY A 91 26.99 -54.88 -32.26
C GLY A 91 26.61 -54.82 -30.78
N ARG A 92 27.59 -54.94 -29.88
CA ARG A 92 27.40 -54.86 -28.41
C ARG A 92 26.52 -53.65 -28.06
N ARG A 93 25.38 -53.90 -27.41
CA ARG A 93 24.44 -52.86 -26.94
C ARG A 93 25.08 -52.07 -25.80
N GLY A 94 25.90 -51.07 -26.12
CA GLY A 94 26.33 -50.04 -25.19
C GLY A 94 25.33 -48.90 -25.18
N GLN A 95 25.04 -48.33 -24.00
CA GLN A 95 24.27 -47.09 -23.94
C GLN A 95 25.03 -45.98 -24.69
N PRO A 96 24.37 -45.18 -25.55
CA PRO A 96 25.01 -44.03 -26.16
C PRO A 96 25.51 -43.06 -25.09
N GLN A 97 26.64 -42.42 -25.33
CA GLN A 97 27.20 -41.44 -24.41
C GLN A 97 26.25 -40.24 -24.32
N TRP A 98 25.67 -40.03 -23.15
CA TRP A 98 24.78 -38.88 -22.91
C TRP A 98 25.61 -37.59 -22.92
N SER A 99 25.18 -36.62 -23.73
CA SER A 99 25.67 -35.25 -23.70
C SER A 99 24.57 -34.32 -23.18
N PRO A 100 24.80 -33.52 -22.13
CA PRO A 100 23.81 -32.57 -21.66
C PRO A 100 23.50 -31.53 -22.75
N PRO A 101 22.25 -31.07 -22.89
CA PRO A 101 21.94 -29.90 -23.71
C PRO A 101 22.75 -28.69 -23.21
N ALA A 102 23.14 -27.79 -24.12
CA ALA A 102 24.00 -26.64 -23.83
C ALA A 102 23.45 -25.71 -22.72
N GLY A 103 22.15 -25.82 -22.40
CA GLY A 103 21.44 -24.97 -21.45
C GLY A 103 21.28 -23.55 -21.98
N SER A 104 20.31 -22.83 -21.44
CA SER A 104 20.25 -21.38 -21.54
C SER A 104 20.59 -20.79 -20.17
N PRO A 105 21.24 -19.61 -20.10
CA PRO A 105 21.46 -18.95 -18.83
C PRO A 105 20.10 -18.70 -18.16
N PRO A 106 19.96 -18.97 -16.85
CA PRO A 106 18.69 -18.79 -16.16
C PRO A 106 18.26 -17.32 -16.23
N CYS A 107 16.95 -17.10 -16.42
CA CYS A 107 16.38 -15.76 -16.38
C CYS A 107 16.71 -15.12 -15.02
N LYS A 108 17.36 -13.95 -15.04
CA LYS A 108 17.73 -13.21 -13.83
C LYS A 108 16.64 -12.19 -13.51
N LEU A 109 16.16 -12.19 -12.26
CA LEU A 109 15.29 -11.14 -11.76
C LEU A 109 16.02 -9.80 -11.79
N ARG A 110 15.37 -8.78 -12.36
CA ARG A 110 15.85 -7.39 -12.30
C ARG A 110 14.79 -6.50 -11.68
N LEU A 111 15.17 -5.66 -10.73
CA LEU A 111 14.29 -4.71 -10.05
C LEU A 111 14.74 -3.28 -10.35
N TYR A 112 13.78 -2.37 -10.45
CA TYR A 112 14.11 -0.95 -10.56
C TYR A 112 14.61 -0.44 -9.20
N ASN A 113 15.84 0.07 -9.19
CA ASN A 113 16.49 0.57 -7.99
C ASN A 113 16.49 2.10 -8.01
N SER A 114 15.73 2.72 -7.10
CA SER A 114 15.61 4.18 -7.03
C SER A 114 16.95 4.90 -6.81
N LEU A 115 17.95 4.22 -6.21
CA LEU A 115 19.29 4.77 -6.00
C LEU A 115 20.08 4.88 -7.31
N THR A 116 19.97 3.89 -8.22
CA THR A 116 20.69 3.89 -9.50
C THR A 116 19.84 4.40 -10.66
N ARG A 117 18.53 4.57 -10.43
CA ARG A 117 17.49 4.90 -11.42
C ARG A 117 17.48 3.92 -12.60
N SER A 118 17.86 2.67 -12.36
CA SER A 118 18.00 1.64 -13.40
C SER A 118 17.47 0.29 -12.94
N LYS A 119 17.28 -0.64 -13.89
CA LYS A 119 16.90 -2.03 -13.57
C LYS A 119 18.16 -2.84 -13.25
N ASP A 120 18.45 -3.01 -11.98
CA ASP A 120 19.61 -3.79 -11.52
C ASP A 120 19.25 -5.26 -11.37
N VAL A 121 20.24 -6.16 -11.50
CA VAL A 121 20.05 -7.57 -11.17
C VAL A 121 19.83 -7.68 -9.66
N PHE A 122 18.75 -8.35 -9.26
CA PHE A 122 18.44 -8.57 -7.87
C PHE A 122 19.33 -9.68 -7.29
N ILE A 123 20.14 -9.33 -6.30
CA ILE A 123 21.08 -10.24 -5.63
C ILE A 123 20.82 -10.13 -4.12
N PRO A 124 20.25 -11.16 -3.47
CA PRO A 124 20.04 -11.16 -2.03
C PRO A 124 21.37 -11.20 -1.26
N GLN A 125 21.37 -10.70 -0.03
CA GLN A 125 22.55 -10.69 0.84
C GLN A 125 22.96 -12.10 1.29
N HIS A 126 21.99 -13.01 1.46
CA HIS A 126 22.22 -14.35 2.01
C HIS A 126 21.47 -15.43 1.21
N GLY A 127 22.11 -15.97 0.16
CA GLY A 127 21.56 -17.06 -0.64
C GLY A 127 20.20 -16.70 -1.26
N LYS A 128 19.16 -17.46 -0.93
CA LYS A 128 17.78 -17.20 -1.37
C LYS A 128 16.95 -16.40 -0.36
N ARG A 129 17.52 -16.01 0.79
CA ARG A 129 16.79 -15.27 1.81
C ARG A 129 16.77 -13.79 1.47
N VAL A 130 15.57 -13.21 1.48
CA VAL A 130 15.30 -11.80 1.24
C VAL A 130 14.71 -11.19 2.50
N THR A 131 15.43 -10.25 3.13
CA THR A 131 14.89 -9.42 4.21
C THR A 131 14.29 -8.16 3.61
N TRP A 132 12.99 -7.95 3.79
CA TRP A 132 12.24 -6.85 3.20
C TRP A 132 11.54 -6.05 4.29
N TYR A 133 11.78 -4.75 4.33
CA TYR A 133 10.98 -3.79 5.08
C TYR A 133 10.13 -2.89 4.16
N SER A 134 8.87 -2.63 4.51
CA SER A 134 8.09 -1.53 3.92
C SER A 134 7.47 -0.64 4.98
N CYS A 135 7.36 0.66 4.68
CA CYS A 135 6.59 1.58 5.50
C CYS A 135 5.11 1.16 5.53
N GLY A 136 4.52 1.07 6.71
CA GLY A 136 3.09 0.88 6.88
C GLY A 136 2.33 2.20 7.12
N PRO A 137 1.03 2.12 7.47
CA PRO A 137 0.16 3.28 7.56
C PRO A 137 0.41 4.13 8.82
N THR A 138 0.10 5.42 8.71
CA THR A 138 -0.19 6.25 9.88
C THR A 138 -1.68 6.12 10.21
N VAL A 139 -1.98 5.49 11.35
CA VAL A 139 -3.34 5.06 11.72
C VAL A 139 -4.13 6.18 12.39
N TYR A 140 -4.47 7.23 11.64
CA TYR A 140 -5.28 8.35 12.13
C TYR A 140 -6.65 8.47 11.45
N ASP A 141 -6.84 7.78 10.33
CA ASP A 141 -8.04 7.82 9.50
C ASP A 141 -8.16 6.54 8.64
N ALA A 142 -9.27 6.41 7.93
CA ALA A 142 -9.53 5.30 7.02
C ALA A 142 -8.47 5.18 5.90
N SER A 143 -8.23 3.95 5.46
CA SER A 143 -7.32 3.70 4.35
C SER A 143 -7.92 4.14 3.01
N HIS A 144 -7.22 5.03 2.30
CA HIS A 144 -7.65 5.46 0.97
C HIS A 144 -7.09 4.56 -0.14
N MET A 145 -7.59 4.70 -1.37
CA MET A 145 -7.17 3.90 -2.53
C MET A 145 -5.66 3.91 -2.82
N GLY A 146 -4.96 5.01 -2.47
CA GLY A 146 -3.50 5.05 -2.55
C GLY A 146 -2.79 4.01 -1.68
N HIS A 147 -3.32 3.71 -0.48
CA HIS A 147 -2.81 2.65 0.38
C HIS A 147 -3.06 1.29 -0.24
N ALA A 148 -4.31 1.03 -0.67
CA ALA A 148 -4.68 -0.23 -1.32
C ALA A 148 -3.76 -0.53 -2.51
N ARG A 149 -3.54 0.44 -3.41
CA ARG A 149 -2.63 0.28 -4.55
C ARG A 149 -1.22 -0.12 -4.12
N SER A 150 -0.67 0.54 -3.11
CA SER A 150 0.69 0.28 -2.63
C SER A 150 0.84 -1.12 -2.03
N TYR A 151 -0.02 -1.48 -1.08
CA TYR A 151 0.07 -2.78 -0.39
C TYR A 151 -0.26 -3.96 -1.31
N ILE A 152 -1.22 -3.81 -2.23
CA ILE A 152 -1.47 -4.81 -3.28
C ILE A 152 -0.23 -4.99 -4.16
N SER A 153 0.42 -3.89 -4.55
CA SER A 153 1.62 -3.95 -5.40
C SER A 153 2.76 -4.68 -4.67
N PHE A 154 2.98 -4.41 -3.38
CA PHE A 154 3.97 -5.10 -2.57
C PHE A 154 3.64 -6.58 -2.39
N ASP A 155 2.37 -6.93 -2.19
CA ASP A 155 1.93 -8.31 -2.06
C ASP A 155 2.12 -9.12 -3.35
N ILE A 156 1.77 -8.54 -4.50
CA ILE A 156 2.03 -9.15 -5.83
C ILE A 156 3.53 -9.42 -5.99
N LEU A 157 4.37 -8.44 -5.68
CA LEU A 157 5.82 -8.59 -5.76
C LEU A 157 6.34 -9.68 -4.80
N ARG A 158 5.84 -9.72 -3.56
CA ARG A 158 6.17 -10.77 -2.58
C ARG A 158 5.81 -12.15 -3.10
N ARG A 159 4.61 -12.32 -3.67
CA ARG A 159 4.15 -13.58 -4.26
C ARG A 159 5.00 -13.98 -5.48
N VAL A 160 5.35 -13.05 -6.36
CA VAL A 160 6.24 -13.34 -7.50
C VAL A 160 7.63 -13.77 -7.03
N LEU A 161 8.20 -13.09 -6.03
CA LEU A 161 9.50 -13.47 -5.45
C LEU A 161 9.47 -14.88 -4.84
N ARG A 162 8.45 -15.18 -4.04
CA ARG A 162 8.31 -16.46 -3.33
C ARG A 162 7.92 -17.60 -4.26
N ASP A 163 6.85 -17.44 -5.02
CA ASP A 163 6.17 -18.55 -5.70
C ASP A 163 6.76 -18.81 -7.09
N TYR A 164 7.25 -17.78 -7.78
CA TYR A 164 7.86 -17.93 -9.12
C TYR A 164 9.38 -18.06 -9.06
N PHE A 165 10.06 -17.19 -8.31
CA PHE A 165 11.53 -17.23 -8.22
C PHE A 165 12.06 -18.11 -7.08
N GLY A 166 11.19 -18.56 -6.15
CA GLY A 166 11.58 -19.46 -5.07
C GLY A 166 12.44 -18.81 -4.00
N TYR A 167 12.31 -17.49 -3.77
CA TYR A 167 12.98 -16.79 -2.68
C TYR A 167 12.25 -17.02 -1.34
N ASP A 168 13.04 -17.06 -0.26
CA ASP A 168 12.54 -17.06 1.11
C ASP A 168 12.43 -15.61 1.59
N VAL A 169 11.21 -15.06 1.58
CA VAL A 169 10.96 -13.65 1.88
C VAL A 169 10.54 -13.49 3.33
N PHE A 170 11.38 -12.81 4.11
CA PHE A 170 11.08 -12.36 5.47
C PHE A 170 10.69 -10.88 5.44
N TYR A 171 9.41 -10.59 5.64
CA TYR A 171 8.78 -9.30 5.43
C TYR A 171 8.37 -8.63 6.75
N CYS A 172 8.87 -7.42 6.97
CA CYS A 172 8.58 -6.57 8.12
C CYS A 172 7.83 -5.31 7.66
N MET A 173 6.83 -4.90 8.43
CA MET A 173 6.08 -3.66 8.22
C MET A 173 5.87 -2.94 9.54
N ASN A 174 5.98 -1.62 9.56
CA ASN A 174 5.66 -0.84 10.76
C ASN A 174 4.20 -0.37 10.78
N ILE A 175 3.70 0.03 11.94
CA ILE A 175 2.50 0.87 12.09
C ILE A 175 2.95 2.16 12.75
N THR A 176 2.62 3.30 12.14
CA THR A 176 2.88 4.62 12.73
C THR A 176 1.68 4.98 13.61
N ASP A 177 1.74 4.60 14.88
CA ASP A 177 0.72 4.84 15.90
C ASP A 177 1.03 6.04 16.82
N VAL A 178 2.11 6.77 16.53
CA VAL A 178 2.51 8.02 17.18
C VAL A 178 2.86 9.04 16.09
N ASP A 179 2.03 10.08 15.93
CA ASP A 179 2.19 11.13 14.91
C ASP A 179 1.35 12.38 15.28
N ASP A 180 1.79 13.57 14.86
CA ASP A 180 1.05 14.84 15.04
C ASP A 180 -0.40 14.76 14.53
N LYS A 181 -0.62 14.06 13.42
CA LYS A 181 -1.95 13.88 12.83
C LYS A 181 -2.85 13.03 13.73
N ILE A 182 -2.29 12.01 14.38
CA ILE A 182 -3.03 11.17 15.34
C ILE A 182 -3.40 12.01 16.56
N ILE A 183 -2.46 12.78 17.11
CA ILE A 183 -2.70 13.65 18.27
C ILE A 183 -3.82 14.65 17.96
N THR A 184 -3.69 15.36 16.84
CA THR A 184 -4.67 16.36 16.42
C THR A 184 -6.04 15.72 16.20
N ARG A 185 -6.11 14.62 15.43
CA ARG A 185 -7.39 13.97 15.12
C ARG A 185 -8.04 13.34 16.35
N ALA A 186 -7.27 12.74 17.26
CA ALA A 186 -7.81 12.15 18.49
C ALA A 186 -8.45 13.22 19.38
N ARG A 187 -7.78 14.36 19.53
CA ARG A 187 -8.27 15.49 20.31
C ARG A 187 -9.50 16.14 19.69
N GLN A 188 -9.48 16.35 18.38
CA GLN A 188 -10.61 16.83 17.59
C GLN A 188 -11.84 15.94 17.75
N ASN A 189 -11.70 14.62 17.54
CA ASN A 189 -12.79 13.67 17.70
C ASN A 189 -13.32 13.67 19.14
N TYR A 190 -12.43 13.65 20.14
CA TYR A 190 -12.83 13.68 21.55
C TYR A 190 -13.65 14.93 21.89
N LEU A 191 -13.17 16.12 21.52
CA LEU A 191 -13.84 17.38 21.79
C LEU A 191 -15.18 17.49 21.05
N PHE A 192 -15.24 17.02 19.81
CA PHE A 192 -16.48 17.00 19.04
C PHE A 192 -17.52 16.06 19.65
N GLU A 193 -17.15 14.84 20.06
CA GLU A 193 -18.07 13.92 20.72
C GLU A 193 -18.57 14.46 22.08
N GLN A 194 -17.70 15.13 22.85
CA GLN A 194 -18.11 15.84 24.07
C GLN A 194 -19.08 16.99 23.78
N TYR A 195 -18.82 17.76 22.73
CA TYR A 195 -19.69 18.85 22.29
C TYR A 195 -21.07 18.32 21.84
N ARG A 196 -21.08 17.26 21.02
CA ARG A 196 -22.30 16.58 20.57
C ARG A 196 -23.08 15.98 21.75
N GLY A 197 -22.40 15.31 22.68
CA GLY A 197 -23.01 14.78 23.91
C GLY A 197 -23.62 15.86 24.81
N LYS A 198 -23.04 17.08 24.74
CA LYS A 198 -23.57 18.38 25.19
C LYS A 198 -25.06 18.61 24.84
N ARG A 199 -25.48 18.15 23.66
CA ARG A 199 -26.72 18.53 22.99
C ARG A 199 -26.93 20.06 23.03
N PRO A 200 -26.07 20.83 22.34
CA PRO A 200 -26.16 22.28 22.34
C PRO A 200 -27.53 22.73 21.82
N ARG A 201 -28.09 23.79 22.41
CA ARG A 201 -29.31 24.39 21.90
C ARG A 201 -29.07 24.91 20.47
N ALA A 202 -30.11 24.90 19.65
CA ALA A 202 -30.04 25.34 18.25
C ALA A 202 -29.37 26.72 18.07
N ALA A 203 -29.71 27.69 18.92
CA ALA A 203 -29.09 29.02 18.89
C ALA A 203 -27.59 28.99 19.20
N GLN A 204 -27.17 28.22 20.22
CA GLN A 204 -25.76 28.07 20.58
C GLN A 204 -24.97 27.40 19.45
N LEU A 205 -25.52 26.34 18.84
CA LEU A 205 -24.89 25.65 17.73
C LEU A 205 -24.64 26.60 16.54
N LEU A 206 -25.62 27.44 16.21
CA LEU A 206 -25.46 28.43 15.14
C LEU A 206 -24.36 29.45 15.44
N GLU A 207 -24.31 29.96 16.67
CA GLU A 207 -23.24 30.86 17.10
C GLU A 207 -21.85 30.22 16.98
N ASP A 208 -21.71 28.98 17.47
CA ASP A 208 -20.45 28.23 17.42
C ASP A 208 -20.03 27.94 15.97
N VAL A 209 -20.98 27.55 15.10
CA VAL A 209 -20.74 27.32 13.66
C VAL A 209 -20.31 28.60 12.96
N HIS A 210 -20.94 29.75 13.26
CA HIS A 210 -20.53 31.05 12.71
C HIS A 210 -19.13 31.44 13.16
N ALA A 211 -18.78 31.22 14.44
CA ALA A 211 -17.45 31.47 14.97
C ALA A 211 -16.40 30.59 14.27
N ALA A 212 -16.70 29.31 14.08
CA ALA A 212 -15.84 28.35 13.41
C ALA A 212 -15.69 28.67 11.89
N LEU A 213 -16.76 29.13 11.23
CA LEU A 213 -16.73 29.60 9.83
C LEU A 213 -15.84 30.83 9.64
N LYS A 214 -15.79 31.73 10.63
CA LYS A 214 -14.89 32.89 10.60
C LYS A 214 -13.42 32.46 10.61
N LEU A 215 -13.05 31.52 11.47
CA LEU A 215 -11.70 30.94 11.51
C LEU A 215 -11.37 30.17 10.22
N PHE A 216 -12.32 29.37 9.73
CA PHE A 216 -12.16 28.58 8.52
C PHE A 216 -11.97 29.46 7.27
N SER A 217 -12.65 30.61 7.20
CA SER A 217 -12.50 31.58 6.09
C SER A 217 -11.07 32.12 5.99
N VAL A 218 -10.38 32.31 7.12
CA VAL A 218 -8.96 32.71 7.12
C VAL A 218 -8.09 31.60 6.50
N LYS A 219 -8.34 30.33 6.86
CA LYS A 219 -7.63 29.17 6.28
C LYS A 219 -7.87 29.05 4.77
N LEU A 220 -9.11 29.28 4.32
CA LEU A 220 -9.47 29.27 2.91
C LEU A 220 -8.74 30.37 2.12
N CYS A 221 -8.69 31.59 2.64
CA CYS A 221 -7.97 32.70 2.01
C CYS A 221 -6.46 32.45 1.90
N ALA A 222 -5.88 31.74 2.87
CA ALA A 222 -4.46 31.37 2.88
C ALA A 222 -4.11 30.17 1.97
N ALA A 223 -5.11 29.44 1.43
CA ALA A 223 -4.86 28.32 0.54
C ALA A 223 -4.43 28.79 -0.86
N THR A 224 -3.19 28.45 -1.22
CA THR A 224 -2.59 28.78 -2.53
C THR A 224 -2.85 27.72 -3.59
N ASP A 225 -3.00 26.46 -3.18
CA ASP A 225 -3.28 25.35 -4.08
C ASP A 225 -4.75 25.36 -4.56
N PRO A 226 -5.01 25.28 -5.87
CA PRO A 226 -6.36 25.43 -6.43
C PRO A 226 -7.30 24.29 -6.02
N ASP A 227 -6.82 23.05 -5.98
CA ASP A 227 -7.63 21.89 -5.64
C ASP A 227 -8.01 21.93 -4.16
N LYS A 228 -7.06 22.25 -3.29
CA LYS A 228 -7.30 22.47 -1.86
C LYS A 228 -8.28 23.61 -1.64
N ARG A 229 -8.15 24.72 -2.37
CA ARG A 229 -9.07 25.85 -2.25
C ARG A 229 -10.49 25.46 -2.66
N GLN A 230 -10.64 24.74 -3.77
CA GLN A 230 -11.94 24.23 -4.23
C GLN A 230 -12.57 23.28 -3.21
N MET A 231 -11.79 22.39 -2.60
CA MET A 231 -12.25 21.50 -1.54
C MET A 231 -12.76 22.29 -0.32
N LEU A 232 -11.97 23.26 0.17
CA LEU A 232 -12.35 24.11 1.31
C LEU A 232 -13.59 24.96 1.01
N ASP A 233 -13.70 25.52 -0.21
CA ASP A 233 -14.89 26.25 -0.67
C ASP A 233 -16.14 25.36 -0.63
N ARG A 234 -16.02 24.10 -1.06
CA ARG A 234 -17.13 23.15 -1.03
C ARG A 234 -17.58 22.85 0.40
N ILE A 235 -16.64 22.64 1.32
CA ILE A 235 -16.94 22.44 2.75
C ILE A 235 -17.68 23.65 3.30
N GLN A 236 -17.14 24.86 3.08
CA GLN A 236 -17.77 26.08 3.59
C GLN A 236 -19.21 26.26 3.06
N ARG A 237 -19.44 26.01 1.77
CA ARG A 237 -20.78 26.11 1.17
C ARG A 237 -21.74 25.09 1.76
N THR A 238 -21.28 23.85 1.95
CA THR A 238 -22.10 22.77 2.50
C THR A 238 -22.57 23.10 3.92
N VAL A 239 -21.65 23.57 4.78
CA VAL A 239 -21.98 24.00 6.14
C VAL A 239 -22.97 25.17 6.15
N LYS A 240 -22.76 26.19 5.30
CA LYS A 240 -23.68 27.34 5.19
C LYS A 240 -25.08 26.90 4.77
N LEU A 241 -25.19 26.05 3.76
CA LEU A 241 -26.46 25.51 3.29
C LEU A 241 -27.17 24.66 4.37
N ALA A 242 -26.40 23.92 5.17
CA ALA A 242 -26.94 23.15 6.30
C ALA A 242 -27.39 24.04 7.47
N ALA A 243 -26.80 25.24 7.65
CA ALA A 243 -27.17 26.17 8.69
C ALA A 243 -28.47 26.94 8.39
N GLU A 244 -28.74 27.29 7.13
CA GLU A 244 -29.91 28.11 6.73
C GLU A 244 -31.27 27.58 7.26
N PRO A 245 -31.59 26.26 7.20
CA PRO A 245 -32.84 25.75 7.75
C PRO A 245 -32.91 25.91 9.27
N LEU A 246 -31.80 25.74 9.99
CA LEU A 246 -31.77 25.88 11.43
C LEU A 246 -31.92 27.35 11.84
N GLU A 247 -31.26 28.27 11.13
CA GLU A 247 -31.43 29.72 11.32
C GLU A 247 -32.89 30.15 11.17
N LYS A 248 -33.57 29.68 10.11
CA LYS A 248 -34.99 29.96 9.90
C LYS A 248 -35.87 29.37 11.00
N ALA A 249 -35.54 28.19 11.51
CA ALA A 249 -36.28 27.56 12.61
C ALA A 249 -36.18 28.37 13.90
N VAL A 250 -34.97 28.80 14.25
CA VAL A 250 -34.70 29.62 15.45
C VAL A 250 -35.37 30.98 15.33
N GLN A 251 -35.38 31.59 14.15
CA GLN A 251 -36.07 32.87 13.92
C GLN A 251 -37.61 32.77 13.94
N SER A 252 -38.16 31.62 13.55
CA SER A 252 -39.61 31.41 13.42
C SER A 252 -40.24 30.68 14.61
N ASP A 253 -39.48 30.49 15.70
CA ASP A 253 -39.90 29.79 16.92
C ASP A 253 -40.59 28.44 16.66
N LEU A 254 -40.01 27.65 15.74
CA LEU A 254 -40.57 26.36 15.33
C LEU A 254 -40.50 25.31 16.45
N PRO A 255 -41.38 24.28 16.43
CA PRO A 255 -41.37 23.20 17.42
C PRO A 255 -40.00 22.52 17.58
N GLU A 256 -39.66 22.17 18.82
CA GLU A 256 -38.36 21.64 19.24
C GLU A 256 -37.95 20.38 18.44
N GLU A 257 -38.89 19.47 18.15
CA GLU A 257 -38.62 18.26 17.34
C GLU A 257 -38.16 18.57 15.90
N VAL A 258 -38.66 19.65 15.29
CA VAL A 258 -38.25 20.06 13.93
C VAL A 258 -36.87 20.72 13.98
N ALA A 259 -36.55 21.40 15.08
CA ALA A 259 -35.23 21.97 15.32
C ALA A 259 -34.19 20.87 15.56
N ASP A 260 -34.51 19.83 16.34
CA ASP A 260 -33.60 18.73 16.67
C ASP A 260 -33.07 18.00 15.44
N ARG A 261 -33.93 17.70 14.47
CA ARG A 261 -33.48 17.08 13.21
C ARG A 261 -32.53 17.97 12.42
N ARG A 262 -32.75 19.30 12.45
CA ARG A 262 -31.89 20.28 11.77
C ARG A 262 -30.56 20.47 12.51
N VAL A 263 -30.57 20.38 13.85
CA VAL A 263 -29.37 20.35 14.69
C VAL A 263 -28.47 19.18 14.32
N GLU A 264 -29.02 17.95 14.25
CA GLU A 264 -28.22 16.77 13.88
C GLU A 264 -27.62 16.88 12.47
N VAL A 265 -28.38 17.37 11.49
CA VAL A 265 -27.86 17.60 10.13
C VAL A 265 -26.72 18.61 10.15
N LEU A 266 -26.87 19.74 10.86
CA LEU A 266 -25.82 20.74 10.94
C LEU A 266 -24.59 20.23 11.69
N LEU A 267 -24.76 19.44 12.75
CA LEU A 267 -23.65 18.83 13.49
C LEU A 267 -22.81 17.92 12.59
N GLU A 268 -23.45 17.07 11.79
CA GLU A 268 -22.74 16.17 10.87
C GLU A 268 -22.02 16.95 9.76
N GLU A 269 -22.70 17.89 9.09
CA GLU A 269 -22.09 18.67 8.00
C GLU A 269 -21.00 19.62 8.49
N ALA A 270 -21.11 20.15 9.71
CA ALA A 270 -20.14 21.05 10.31
C ALA A 270 -19.05 20.33 11.12
N LYS A 271 -19.01 18.99 11.14
CA LYS A 271 -18.12 18.20 11.99
C LYS A 271 -16.66 18.63 11.91
N ASP A 272 -16.07 18.67 10.72
CA ASP A 272 -14.65 19.01 10.54
C ASP A 272 -14.35 20.44 10.99
N LEU A 273 -15.25 21.36 10.66
CA LEU A 273 -15.12 22.79 10.95
C LEU A 273 -15.24 23.07 12.46
N LEU A 274 -16.22 22.45 13.12
CA LEU A 274 -16.40 22.51 14.57
C LEU A 274 -15.25 21.81 15.29
N SER A 275 -14.80 20.65 14.82
CA SER A 275 -13.68 19.91 15.42
C SER A 275 -12.41 20.75 15.41
N ASP A 276 -12.07 21.37 14.27
CA ASP A 276 -10.93 22.29 14.16
C ASP A 276 -11.04 23.49 15.12
N TRP A 277 -12.23 24.07 15.25
CA TRP A 277 -12.46 25.22 16.12
C TRP A 277 -12.42 24.85 17.60
N LEU A 278 -13.07 23.76 18.00
CA LEU A 278 -13.03 23.21 19.35
C LEU A 278 -11.60 22.88 19.75
N ASP A 279 -10.83 22.27 18.86
CA ASP A 279 -9.42 21.96 19.10
C ASP A 279 -8.57 23.21 19.35
N SER A 280 -8.83 24.29 18.60
CA SER A 280 -8.12 25.56 18.76
C SER A 280 -8.47 26.31 20.05
N THR A 281 -9.63 26.05 20.64
CA THR A 281 -10.15 26.75 21.82
C THR A 281 -9.98 25.96 23.10
N LEU A 282 -10.25 24.65 23.06
CA LEU A 282 -10.30 23.74 24.20
C LEU A 282 -9.22 22.65 24.15
N GLY A 283 -8.41 22.59 23.09
CA GLY A 283 -7.42 21.53 22.92
C GLY A 283 -6.32 21.50 23.99
N SER A 284 -6.06 22.63 24.67
CA SER A 284 -5.13 22.69 25.81
C SER A 284 -5.74 22.11 27.10
N GLU A 285 -7.06 21.97 27.18
CA GLU A 285 -7.77 21.46 28.36
C GLU A 285 -7.86 19.93 28.38
N VAL A 286 -7.53 19.28 27.25
CA VAL A 286 -7.61 17.82 27.12
C VAL A 286 -6.48 17.15 27.89
N THR A 287 -6.84 16.44 28.96
CA THR A 287 -5.90 15.75 29.86
C THR A 287 -5.98 14.22 29.79
N ASP A 288 -7.03 13.68 29.14
CA ASP A 288 -7.18 12.24 28.95
C ASP A 288 -6.24 11.74 27.85
N ASN A 289 -5.10 11.18 28.26
CA ASN A 289 -4.12 10.62 27.33
C ASN A 289 -4.59 9.33 26.65
N SER A 290 -5.64 8.69 27.13
CA SER A 290 -6.10 7.41 26.57
C SER A 290 -6.60 7.57 25.12
N ILE A 291 -7.11 8.75 24.77
CA ILE A 291 -7.60 9.08 23.42
C ILE A 291 -6.53 8.90 22.34
N PHE A 292 -5.26 9.17 22.68
CA PHE A 292 -4.11 9.04 21.77
C PHE A 292 -3.72 7.58 21.51
N SER A 293 -4.23 6.64 22.30
CA SER A 293 -4.04 5.21 22.10
C SER A 293 -5.27 4.52 21.51
N GLN A 294 -6.48 5.06 21.72
CA GLN A 294 -7.72 4.47 21.25
C GLN A 294 -7.91 4.66 19.75
N LEU A 295 -7.74 5.90 19.26
CA LEU A 295 -7.87 6.22 17.84
C LEU A 295 -6.96 5.37 16.94
N PRO A 296 -5.64 5.25 17.20
CA PRO A 296 -4.78 4.47 16.33
C PRO A 296 -5.07 2.98 16.38
N LYS A 297 -5.47 2.41 17.53
CA LYS A 297 -5.88 1.01 17.62
C LYS A 297 -7.10 0.73 16.74
N PHE A 298 -8.11 1.60 16.80
CA PHE A 298 -9.30 1.46 15.96
C PHE A 298 -8.95 1.46 14.47
N TRP A 299 -8.15 2.44 14.01
CA TRP A 299 -7.79 2.53 12.59
C TRP A 299 -6.79 1.46 12.14
N GLU A 300 -5.95 0.96 13.04
CA GLU A 300 -5.10 -0.21 12.79
C GLU A 300 -5.95 -1.46 12.52
N GLU A 301 -6.98 -1.70 13.34
CA GLU A 301 -7.91 -2.82 13.12
C GLU A 301 -8.65 -2.69 11.79
N GLU A 302 -9.18 -1.50 11.47
CA GLU A 302 -9.83 -1.24 10.19
C GLU A 302 -8.88 -1.44 9.00
N PHE A 303 -7.64 -0.96 9.11
CA PHE A 303 -6.61 -1.19 8.09
C PHE A 303 -6.37 -2.69 7.85
N HIS A 304 -6.29 -3.50 8.90
CA HIS A 304 -6.11 -4.94 8.76
C HIS A 304 -7.31 -5.62 8.10
N ARG A 305 -8.54 -5.21 8.45
CA ARG A 305 -9.76 -5.70 7.78
C ARG A 305 -9.76 -5.36 6.29
N ASP A 306 -9.36 -4.14 5.93
CA ASP A 306 -9.23 -3.73 4.52
C ASP A 306 -8.18 -4.58 3.78
N MET A 307 -7.01 -4.81 4.39
CA MET A 307 -5.96 -5.62 3.77
C MET A 307 -6.39 -7.07 3.58
N GLU A 308 -7.10 -7.65 4.56
CA GLU A 308 -7.68 -8.98 4.47
C GLU A 308 -8.72 -9.07 3.35
N ALA A 309 -9.64 -8.10 3.27
CA ALA A 309 -10.65 -8.03 2.21
C ALA A 309 -10.03 -7.92 0.80
N LEU A 310 -8.87 -7.28 0.69
CA LEU A 310 -8.09 -7.17 -0.55
C LEU A 310 -7.18 -8.39 -0.81
N ASN A 311 -7.21 -9.43 0.03
CA ASN A 311 -6.37 -10.63 -0.05
C ASN A 311 -4.86 -10.32 -0.03
N VAL A 312 -4.47 -9.25 0.67
CA VAL A 312 -3.08 -8.91 0.94
C VAL A 312 -2.57 -9.80 2.07
N LEU A 313 -1.42 -10.45 1.88
CA LEU A 313 -0.85 -11.29 2.94
C LEU A 313 -0.32 -10.43 4.09
N PRO A 314 -0.53 -10.84 5.36
CA PRO A 314 0.03 -10.13 6.50
C PRO A 314 1.57 -10.18 6.47
N PRO A 315 2.25 -9.17 7.05
CA PRO A 315 3.69 -9.22 7.24
C PRO A 315 4.09 -10.34 8.22
N ASP A 316 5.34 -10.79 8.13
CA ASP A 316 5.90 -11.76 9.07
C ASP A 316 6.19 -11.11 10.43
N VAL A 317 6.54 -9.81 10.41
CA VAL A 317 6.73 -8.98 11.61
C VAL A 317 6.01 -7.65 11.44
N LEU A 318 5.20 -7.29 12.44
CA LEU A 318 4.56 -5.99 12.58
C LEU A 318 5.19 -5.25 13.77
N THR A 319 5.62 -4.00 13.57
CA THR A 319 6.23 -3.19 14.63
C THR A 319 5.49 -1.87 14.83
N ARG A 320 5.06 -1.55 16.04
CA ARG A 320 4.43 -0.24 16.33
C ARG A 320 5.45 0.75 16.84
N VAL A 321 5.33 2.04 16.51
CA VAL A 321 6.27 3.07 17.00
C VAL A 321 6.25 3.13 18.53
N SER A 322 5.06 3.05 19.14
CA SER A 322 4.89 3.06 20.60
C SER A 322 5.64 1.94 21.34
N GLU A 323 5.84 0.79 20.68
CA GLU A 323 6.53 -0.39 21.26
C GLU A 323 8.06 -0.26 21.24
N TYR A 324 8.60 0.59 20.36
CA TYR A 324 10.05 0.73 20.11
C TYR A 324 10.63 2.07 20.58
N VAL A 325 9.88 2.86 21.35
CA VAL A 325 10.34 4.16 21.87
C VAL A 325 11.72 4.09 22.57
N PRO A 326 12.00 3.11 23.47
CA PRO A 326 13.32 3.00 24.10
C PRO A 326 14.47 2.81 23.10
N GLU A 327 14.26 1.97 22.09
CA GLU A 327 15.22 1.69 21.02
C GLU A 327 15.46 2.92 20.16
N ILE A 328 14.41 3.67 19.83
CA ILE A 328 14.53 4.91 19.06
C ILE A 328 15.30 5.96 19.86
N VAL A 329 15.01 6.14 21.15
CA VAL A 329 15.76 7.06 22.03
C VAL A 329 17.24 6.68 22.08
N ASN A 330 17.55 5.40 22.21
CA ASN A 330 18.93 4.92 22.21
C ASN A 330 19.63 5.16 20.85
N PHE A 331 18.90 4.95 19.74
CA PHE A 331 19.42 5.23 18.41
C PHE A 331 19.73 6.71 18.21
N VAL A 332 18.82 7.60 18.62
CA VAL A 332 19.02 9.05 18.59
C VAL A 332 20.18 9.48 19.48
N GLN A 333 20.30 8.91 20.67
CA GLN A 333 21.44 9.19 21.56
C GLN A 333 22.76 8.86 20.87
N LYS A 334 22.86 7.73 20.16
CA LYS A 334 24.06 7.39 19.37
C LYS A 334 24.35 8.40 18.26
N ILE A 335 23.32 8.95 17.61
CA ILE A 335 23.51 9.99 16.58
C ILE A 335 24.10 11.27 17.20
N VAL A 336 23.60 11.66 18.37
CA VAL A 336 24.12 12.80 19.14
C VAL A 336 25.56 12.54 19.59
N ASP A 337 25.83 11.35 20.14
CA ASP A 337 27.16 10.97 20.63
C ASP A 337 28.19 10.93 19.49
N ASN A 338 27.77 10.55 18.28
CA ASN A 338 28.58 10.60 17.07
C ASN A 338 28.73 12.03 16.50
N GLY A 339 28.12 13.02 17.14
CA GLY A 339 28.22 14.43 16.77
C GLY A 339 27.36 14.85 15.56
N TYR A 340 26.46 13.99 15.06
CA TYR A 340 25.56 14.32 13.95
C TYR A 340 24.18 14.80 14.41
N GLY A 341 23.95 14.87 15.72
CA GLY A 341 22.73 15.45 16.29
C GLY A 341 23.03 16.52 17.33
N TYR A 342 22.12 17.47 17.49
CA TYR A 342 22.21 18.56 18.48
C TYR A 342 20.87 18.84 19.14
N ALA A 343 20.89 19.33 20.38
CA ALA A 343 19.68 19.71 21.09
C ALA A 343 19.39 21.22 20.93
N SER A 344 18.13 21.58 20.66
CA SER A 344 17.65 22.96 20.61
C SER A 344 16.17 23.02 21.01
N ASN A 345 15.75 24.02 21.80
CA ASN A 345 14.35 24.23 22.22
C ASN A 345 13.65 22.96 22.74
N GLY A 346 14.31 22.22 23.64
CA GLY A 346 13.75 20.97 24.21
C GLY A 346 13.74 19.76 23.27
N SER A 347 14.26 19.89 22.05
CA SER A 347 14.23 18.88 21.00
C SER A 347 15.64 18.54 20.51
N VAL A 348 15.81 17.39 19.87
CA VAL A 348 17.05 16.93 19.24
C VAL A 348 16.85 16.93 17.74
N TYR A 349 17.83 17.40 16.99
CA TYR A 349 17.80 17.50 15.53
C TYR A 349 19.03 16.84 14.91
N PHE A 350 18.88 16.39 13.67
CA PHE A 350 19.93 15.84 12.82
C PHE A 350 20.56 16.96 11.98
N ASP A 351 21.88 17.08 12.07
CA ASP A 351 22.65 18.05 11.31
C ASP A 351 22.98 17.50 9.92
N THR A 352 22.12 17.82 8.96
CA THR A 352 22.26 17.39 7.56
C THR A 352 23.50 18.00 6.89
N VAL A 353 23.89 19.22 7.29
CA VAL A 353 25.07 19.92 6.73
C VAL A 353 26.34 19.21 7.19
N LYS A 354 26.46 18.95 8.50
CA LYS A 354 27.60 18.23 9.07
C LYS A 354 27.69 16.78 8.59
N PHE A 355 26.54 16.12 8.41
CA PHE A 355 26.51 14.78 7.84
C PHE A 355 26.96 14.78 6.37
N ALA A 356 26.52 15.77 5.58
CA ALA A 356 26.93 15.90 4.18
C ALA A 356 28.40 16.31 4.01
N SER A 357 28.96 17.10 4.94
CA SER A 357 30.36 17.54 4.89
C SER A 357 31.36 16.50 5.40
N SER A 358 30.90 15.34 5.86
CA SER A 358 31.76 14.28 6.39
C SER A 358 32.23 13.35 5.28
N ASP A 359 33.53 13.07 5.21
CA ASP A 359 34.14 12.20 4.19
C ASP A 359 33.53 10.78 4.11
N ARG A 360 32.85 10.33 5.18
CA ARG A 360 32.26 8.99 5.28
C ARG A 360 30.79 8.93 4.84
N HIS A 361 30.16 10.07 4.56
CA HIS A 361 28.71 10.17 4.45
C HIS A 361 28.28 11.02 3.24
N SER A 362 27.06 10.74 2.77
CA SER A 362 26.44 11.46 1.66
C SER A 362 24.95 11.62 1.95
N TYR A 363 24.51 12.87 2.08
CA TYR A 363 23.11 13.22 2.31
C TYR A 363 22.38 13.41 0.98
N GLY A 364 21.08 13.06 0.92
CA GLY A 364 20.26 13.28 -0.26
C GLY A 364 20.50 12.31 -1.43
N LYS A 365 21.32 11.26 -1.29
CA LYS A 365 21.66 10.33 -2.39
C LYS A 365 20.48 9.66 -3.11
N LEU A 366 19.31 9.52 -2.47
CA LEU A 366 18.11 8.96 -3.11
C LEU A 366 17.37 9.99 -3.98
N VAL A 367 17.35 11.25 -3.54
CA VAL A 367 16.70 12.37 -4.24
C VAL A 367 17.60 13.61 -4.12
N PRO A 368 18.72 13.68 -4.86
CA PRO A 368 19.68 14.77 -4.74
C PRO A 368 19.08 16.16 -5.02
N GLU A 369 18.12 16.21 -5.94
CA GLU A 369 17.38 17.41 -6.33
C GLU A 369 16.50 18.01 -5.22
N ALA A 370 16.21 17.27 -4.13
CA ALA A 370 15.45 17.79 -3.00
C ALA A 370 16.32 18.46 -1.93
N VAL A 371 17.65 18.40 -2.05
CA VAL A 371 18.56 19.01 -1.06
C VAL A 371 18.46 20.54 -1.16
N GLY A 372 18.09 21.19 -0.05
CA GLY A 372 17.92 22.64 0.02
C GLY A 372 16.51 23.14 -0.29
N ASP A 373 15.57 22.25 -0.64
CA ASP A 373 14.15 22.59 -0.77
C ASP A 373 13.53 22.75 0.62
N GLN A 374 13.45 24.00 1.09
CA GLN A 374 12.86 24.32 2.40
C GLN A 374 11.38 23.93 2.50
N LYS A 375 10.63 23.93 1.39
CA LYS A 375 9.22 23.56 1.41
C LYS A 375 9.07 22.06 1.62
N ALA A 376 9.83 21.25 0.90
CA ALA A 376 9.85 19.80 1.08
C ALA A 376 10.32 19.39 2.49
N LEU A 377 11.28 20.13 3.06
CA LEU A 377 11.72 19.94 4.45
C LEU A 377 10.60 20.26 5.46
N GLN A 378 9.92 21.40 5.32
CA GLN A 378 8.82 21.80 6.20
C GLN A 378 7.63 20.84 6.12
N GLU A 379 7.30 20.31 4.93
CA GLU A 379 6.25 19.31 4.77
C GLU A 379 6.59 17.99 5.51
N GLY A 380 7.88 17.67 5.65
CA GLY A 380 8.36 16.51 6.41
C GLY A 380 8.44 16.71 7.93
N GLU A 381 8.50 17.96 8.42
CA GLU A 381 8.69 18.29 9.86
C GLU A 381 7.40 18.24 10.71
N GLY A 382 6.21 18.07 10.10
CA GLY A 382 4.92 18.03 10.83
C GLY A 382 4.30 19.42 11.07
N LYS A 383 3.00 19.47 11.42
CA LYS A 383 2.26 20.75 11.54
C LYS A 383 2.36 21.41 12.91
N LEU A 384 2.62 20.65 13.98
CA LEU A 384 2.62 21.19 15.35
C LEU A 384 3.89 21.98 15.68
N SER A 385 4.95 21.85 14.88
CA SER A 385 6.21 22.59 14.98
C SER A 385 6.05 24.11 14.75
N LEU A 386 5.17 24.50 13.83
CA LEU A 386 5.02 25.90 13.39
C LEU A 386 4.31 26.82 14.41
N VAL A 387 3.67 26.27 15.45
CA VAL A 387 2.86 27.05 16.40
C VAL A 387 3.70 27.74 17.49
N MET A 388 4.99 27.40 17.64
CA MET A 388 5.89 28.07 18.61
C MET A 388 6.65 29.28 18.03
N GLY A 389 6.05 29.99 17.07
CA GLY A 389 6.52 31.29 16.57
C GLY A 389 5.75 32.45 17.21
N TRP A 390 6.39 33.13 18.18
CA TRP A 390 6.03 34.45 18.71
C TRP A 390 4.70 34.53 19.48
N GLY A 391 4.77 34.33 20.80
CA GLY A 391 3.86 34.93 21.78
C GLY A 391 2.65 34.11 22.21
N ALA A 392 2.86 33.04 22.97
CA ALA A 392 1.90 32.58 23.99
C ALA A 392 2.59 31.64 24.97
N SER A 393 2.88 32.12 26.17
CA SER A 393 3.23 31.30 27.33
C SER A 393 1.99 30.53 27.80
N SER A 394 2.01 29.20 27.71
CA SER A 394 1.03 28.33 28.39
C SER A 394 1.75 27.46 29.43
N PRO A 395 1.49 27.66 30.73
CA PRO A 395 1.90 26.74 31.79
C PRO A 395 0.83 25.63 31.95
N SER A 396 1.26 24.44 32.36
CA SER A 396 0.44 23.35 32.98
C SER A 396 -0.16 22.20 32.15
N LEU A 397 0.44 21.80 31.03
CA LEU A 397 0.29 20.41 30.56
C LEU A 397 1.40 19.54 31.16
N ALA A 398 1.03 18.44 31.84
CA ALA A 398 1.95 17.34 32.21
C ALA A 398 2.78 16.94 30.97
N PRO A 399 4.04 16.45 31.09
CA PRO A 399 5.04 16.49 30.01
C PRO A 399 4.62 15.66 28.80
N ALA A 400 3.78 16.26 27.99
CA ALA A 400 3.36 15.80 26.69
C ALA A 400 4.47 16.19 25.73
N ILE A 401 4.77 15.26 24.84
CA ILE A 401 5.74 15.38 23.76
C ILE A 401 5.35 16.61 22.92
N LEU A 402 6.02 17.74 23.13
CA LEU A 402 5.74 19.03 22.48
C LEU A 402 6.84 19.34 21.45
N PRO A 403 6.50 19.60 20.16
CA PRO A 403 7.46 19.82 19.06
C PRO A 403 7.55 21.30 18.63
N TRP A 404 8.38 21.80 17.70
CA TRP A 404 9.72 21.61 17.10
C TRP A 404 9.98 22.91 16.29
N ALA A 405 11.22 23.37 16.08
CA ALA A 405 11.54 24.64 15.40
C ALA A 405 12.28 24.40 14.06
N PRO A 406 12.31 25.37 13.12
CA PRO A 406 12.67 25.12 11.72
C PRO A 406 14.19 24.94 11.48
N GLY A 407 14.54 24.05 10.54
CA GLY A 407 15.84 24.05 9.87
C GLY A 407 16.69 22.79 9.99
N SER A 408 16.13 21.68 10.48
CA SER A 408 16.89 20.45 10.74
C SER A 408 15.96 19.27 11.00
N LEU A 409 16.35 18.06 10.60
CA LEU A 409 15.48 16.87 10.73
C LEU A 409 15.37 16.48 12.21
N ALA A 410 14.23 16.72 12.85
CA ALA A 410 14.05 16.39 14.27
C ALA A 410 14.20 14.88 14.52
N LEU A 411 14.98 14.53 15.54
CA LEU A 411 15.29 13.16 15.94
C LEU A 411 14.46 12.70 17.15
N PHE A 412 14.32 13.49 18.24
CA PHE A 412 13.52 13.14 19.45
C PHE A 412 13.46 14.32 20.46
N PRO A 413 12.46 14.46 21.36
CA PRO A 413 12.49 15.41 22.49
C PRO A 413 13.43 14.98 23.64
N ARG A 414 13.93 15.95 24.42
CA ARG A 414 14.99 15.75 25.46
C ARG A 414 14.49 15.13 26.78
N ASP A 415 13.21 15.25 27.13
CA ASP A 415 12.69 14.92 28.47
C ASP A 415 11.88 13.62 28.57
N PHE A 416 12.53 12.48 28.35
CA PHE A 416 12.01 11.16 28.75
C PHE A 416 12.68 10.56 30.00
N ARG A 417 13.70 11.24 30.56
CA ARG A 417 14.43 10.76 31.75
C ARG A 417 13.65 10.96 33.07
N SER A 418 12.55 11.71 33.07
CA SER A 418 11.73 12.02 34.26
C SER A 418 10.43 11.21 34.36
N PHE A 419 10.26 10.13 33.60
CA PHE A 419 9.14 9.21 33.80
C PHE A 419 9.29 8.41 35.11
N PRO A 420 8.37 8.52 36.09
CA PRO A 420 8.39 7.67 37.27
C PRO A 420 8.33 6.20 36.86
N ARG A 421 9.13 5.34 37.50
CA ARG A 421 9.20 3.89 37.21
C ARG A 421 7.83 3.18 37.26
N GLU A 422 6.81 3.78 37.87
CA GLU A 422 5.46 3.24 38.02
C GLU A 422 4.54 3.48 36.80
N ALA A 423 4.82 4.47 35.94
CA ALA A 423 4.00 4.75 34.75
C ALA A 423 4.29 3.80 33.57
N LYS A 424 5.43 3.08 33.60
CA LYS A 424 5.81 2.07 32.58
C LYS A 424 4.88 0.85 32.52
N LYS A 425 4.01 0.65 33.51
CA LYS A 425 3.11 -0.52 33.60
C LYS A 425 1.64 -0.22 33.23
N ARG A 426 1.23 1.05 33.09
CA ARG A 426 -0.20 1.39 32.98
C ARG A 426 -0.71 1.78 31.58
N VAL A 427 0.16 2.14 30.65
CA VAL A 427 -0.30 2.63 29.33
C VAL A 427 -0.41 1.51 28.29
N TYR A 428 0.42 0.47 28.38
CA TYR A 428 0.33 -0.72 27.53
C TYR A 428 0.76 -1.95 28.34
N PRO A 429 -0.17 -2.75 28.91
CA PRO A 429 0.21 -4.01 29.50
C PRO A 429 0.76 -4.92 28.39
N ARG A 430 1.95 -5.50 28.60
CA ARG A 430 2.48 -6.53 27.71
C ARG A 430 1.39 -7.60 27.52
N ALA A 431 1.00 -7.86 26.28
CA ALA A 431 0.31 -9.09 25.94
C ALA A 431 1.22 -10.24 26.37
N SER A 432 0.71 -11.07 27.28
CA SER A 432 1.36 -12.27 27.83
C SER A 432 1.48 -13.36 26.79
#